data_AF-A0A5E8GVW8-F1
#
_entry.id   AF-A0A5E8GVW8-F1
#
_cell.length_a   1.000
_cell.length_b   1.000
_cell.length_c   1.000
_cell.angle_alpha   90.00
_cell.angle_beta   90.00
_cell.angle_gamma   90.00
#
_symmetry.space_group_name_H-M   'P 1'
#
loop_
_entity.id
_entity.type
_entity.pdbx_description
1 polymer ?
#
loop_
_entity_poly.entity_id
_entity_poly.type
_entity_poly.pdbx_seq_one_letter_code
_entity_poly.pdbx_strand_id
1 'polypeptide(L)'
;MTLYMKIGGRKAVLAAIPPLRDRLESDPCFDLAPLRGEFDASGDFCEFLVFLFGGSPFYDGKPVTDLLSPLCDCDDVYRRFVDHLVAVLLHGDQNEENEAELRSLMERLRPHVLAPRPTAPVLVYSVDNDQLRA
;
A
#
# COMPACT_ATOMS: atom_id res chain seq x y z
N MET A 1 -0.27 -15.53 -18.09
CA MET A 1 -1.58 -14.99 -17.68
C MET A 1 -1.34 -14.09 -16.48
N THR A 2 -1.97 -12.91 -16.40
CA THR A 2 -1.73 -11.98 -15.28
C THR A 2 -2.40 -12.48 -14.00
N LEU A 3 -1.84 -12.14 -12.83
CA LEU A 3 -2.43 -12.47 -11.54
C LEU A 3 -3.90 -12.03 -11.46
N TYR A 4 -4.24 -10.88 -12.04
CA TYR A 4 -5.60 -10.35 -12.13
C TYR A 4 -6.56 -11.35 -12.77
N MET A 5 -6.17 -11.99 -13.88
CA MET A 5 -7.00 -13.00 -14.53
C MET A 5 -7.06 -14.30 -13.73
N LYS A 6 -5.97 -14.68 -13.05
CA LYS A 6 -5.90 -15.87 -12.20
C LYS A 6 -6.86 -15.79 -11.00
N ILE A 7 -6.98 -14.63 -10.37
CA ILE A 7 -7.83 -14.45 -9.17
C ILE A 7 -9.30 -14.14 -9.49
N GLY A 8 -9.69 -14.01 -10.77
CA GLY A 8 -11.08 -13.72 -11.17
C GLY A 8 -11.39 -12.25 -11.47
N GLY A 9 -10.37 -11.43 -11.69
CA GLY A 9 -10.47 -10.06 -12.20
C GLY A 9 -11.09 -9.05 -11.22
N ARG A 10 -11.69 -7.99 -11.76
CA ARG A 10 -12.22 -6.85 -10.97
C ARG A 10 -13.23 -7.27 -9.92
N LYS A 11 -14.05 -8.27 -10.22
CA LYS A 11 -15.05 -8.79 -9.28
C LYS A 11 -14.40 -9.37 -8.04
N ALA A 12 -13.30 -10.11 -8.20
CA ALA A 12 -12.56 -10.68 -7.09
C ALA A 12 -11.85 -9.61 -6.26
N VAL A 13 -11.22 -8.63 -6.91
CA VAL A 13 -10.60 -7.49 -6.21
C VAL A 13 -11.63 -6.72 -5.38
N LEU A 14 -12.77 -6.35 -5.97
CA LEU A 14 -13.85 -5.65 -5.25
C LEU A 14 -14.43 -6.47 -4.08
N ALA A 15 -14.58 -7.78 -4.27
CA ALA A 15 -15.06 -8.67 -3.22
C ALA A 15 -14.05 -8.84 -2.08
N ALA A 16 -12.75 -8.66 -2.35
CA ALA A 16 -11.68 -8.72 -1.37
C ALA A 16 -11.55 -7.45 -0.52
N ILE A 17 -12.04 -6.30 -0.99
CA ILE A 17 -11.88 -5.03 -0.27
C ILE A 17 -12.57 -5.02 1.11
N PRO A 18 -13.87 -5.34 1.27
CA PRO A 18 -14.51 -5.36 2.59
C PRO A 18 -13.84 -6.31 3.60
N PRO A 19 -13.58 -7.60 3.29
CA PRO A 19 -12.95 -8.50 4.26
C PRO A 19 -11.49 -8.12 4.57
N LEU A 20 -10.75 -7.50 3.63
CA LEU A 20 -9.43 -6.95 3.94
C LEU A 20 -9.53 -5.81 4.94
N ARG A 21 -10.47 -4.88 4.72
CA ARG A 21 -10.71 -3.77 5.63
C ARG A 21 -11.04 -4.26 7.03
N ASP A 22 -11.97 -5.21 7.16
CA ASP A 22 -12.36 -5.78 8.46
C ASP A 22 -11.16 -6.42 9.20
N ARG A 23 -10.27 -7.10 8.46
CA ARG A 23 -9.06 -7.72 9.03
C ARG A 23 -8.05 -6.68 9.51
N LEU A 24 -7.83 -5.62 8.74
CA LEU A 24 -6.93 -4.55 9.12
C LEU A 24 -7.50 -3.75 10.30
N GLU A 25 -8.81 -3.47 10.32
CA GLU A 25 -9.47 -2.79 11.46
C GLU A 25 -9.43 -3.64 12.75
N SER A 26 -9.44 -4.97 12.62
CA SER A 26 -9.35 -5.90 13.77
C SER A 26 -7.92 -6.11 14.28
N ASP A 27 -6.91 -5.66 13.55
CA ASP A 27 -5.52 -5.91 13.85
C ASP A 27 -4.88 -4.68 14.51
N PRO A 28 -4.39 -4.79 15.76
CA PRO A 28 -3.90 -3.65 16.53
C PRO A 28 -2.65 -2.98 15.93
N CYS A 29 -1.99 -3.63 14.96
CA CYS A 29 -0.85 -3.05 14.26
C CYS A 29 -1.24 -2.02 13.18
N PHE A 30 -2.53 -1.87 12.85
CA PHE A 30 -2.99 -0.97 11.81
C PHE A 30 -3.96 0.08 12.34
N ASP A 31 -3.83 1.30 11.84
CA ASP A 31 -4.81 2.37 12.01
C ASP A 31 -5.31 2.84 10.64
N LEU A 32 -6.58 2.57 10.35
CA LEU A 32 -7.22 2.96 9.09
C LEU A 32 -7.94 4.31 9.17
N ALA A 33 -8.00 4.95 10.35
CA ALA A 33 -8.61 6.26 10.50
C ALA A 33 -8.10 7.31 9.48
N PRO A 34 -6.78 7.41 9.19
CA PRO A 34 -6.27 8.37 8.22
C PRO A 34 -6.54 7.98 6.76
N LEU A 35 -6.94 6.73 6.49
CA LEU A 35 -7.15 6.17 5.14
C LEU A 35 -8.64 5.92 4.85
N ARG A 36 -9.52 6.60 5.59
CA ARG A 36 -10.96 6.48 5.42
C ARG A 36 -11.35 6.89 3.99
N GLY A 37 -11.90 5.95 3.23
CA GLY A 37 -12.30 6.12 1.83
C GLY A 37 -11.32 5.54 0.81
N GLU A 38 -10.08 5.25 1.19
CA GLU A 38 -9.11 4.59 0.29
C GLU A 38 -9.49 3.13 0.01
N PHE A 39 -10.12 2.48 0.99
CA PHE A 39 -10.62 1.11 0.93
C PHE A 39 -12.08 1.02 0.48
N ASP A 40 -12.57 1.99 -0.29
CA ASP A 40 -13.88 1.90 -0.93
C ASP A 40 -13.76 1.28 -2.34
N ALA A 41 -14.89 0.85 -2.91
CA ALA A 41 -14.92 0.26 -4.26
C ALA A 41 -14.42 1.20 -5.37
N SER A 42 -14.41 2.51 -5.11
CA SER A 42 -13.86 3.56 -5.97
C SER A 42 -12.59 4.20 -5.42
N GLY A 43 -12.04 3.64 -4.33
CA GLY A 43 -10.83 4.16 -3.70
C GLY A 43 -9.57 3.79 -4.48
N ASP A 44 -8.53 4.60 -4.27
CA ASP A 44 -7.25 4.45 -4.97
C ASP A 44 -6.58 3.10 -4.69
N PHE A 45 -6.89 2.47 -3.54
CA PHE A 45 -6.39 1.14 -3.20
C PHE A 45 -6.97 0.04 -4.08
N CYS A 46 -8.27 0.09 -4.40
CA CYS A 46 -8.89 -0.88 -5.29
C CYS A 46 -8.29 -0.80 -6.70
N GLU A 47 -8.19 0.40 -7.25
CA GLU A 47 -7.63 0.61 -8.59
C GLU A 47 -6.13 0.31 -8.63
N PHE A 48 -5.40 0.57 -7.52
CA PHE A 48 -4.02 0.15 -7.36
C PHE A 48 -3.87 -1.38 -7.43
N LEU A 49 -4.72 -2.15 -6.75
CA LEU A 49 -4.67 -3.62 -6.82
C LEU A 49 -4.98 -4.13 -8.23
N VAL A 50 -5.97 -3.52 -8.92
CA VAL A 50 -6.27 -3.86 -10.32
C VAL A 50 -5.05 -3.64 -11.21
N PHE A 51 -4.37 -2.49 -11.08
CA PHE A 51 -3.14 -2.20 -11.82
C PHE A 51 -2.01 -3.17 -11.44
N LEU A 52 -1.75 -3.35 -10.15
CA LEU A 52 -0.67 -4.19 -9.63
C LEU A 52 -0.76 -5.63 -10.13
N PHE A 53 -1.99 -6.17 -10.23
CA PHE A 53 -2.24 -7.52 -10.69
C PHE A 53 -2.28 -7.64 -12.23
N GLY A 54 -2.08 -6.54 -12.96
CA GLY A 54 -2.06 -6.51 -14.42
C GLY A 54 -3.45 -6.49 -15.05
N GLY A 55 -4.45 -5.92 -14.37
CA GLY A 55 -5.79 -5.66 -14.90
C GLY A 55 -5.94 -4.31 -15.61
N SER A 56 -5.00 -3.38 -15.40
CA SER A 56 -4.92 -2.08 -16.08
C SER A 56 -3.48 -1.81 -16.53
N PRO A 57 -3.26 -1.20 -17.71
CA PRO A 57 -1.93 -0.80 -18.17
C PRO A 57 -1.37 0.43 -17.44
N PHE A 58 -2.23 1.24 -16.81
CA PHE A 58 -1.86 2.48 -16.12
C PHE A 58 -2.61 2.61 -14.79
N TYR A 59 -2.04 3.40 -13.88
CA TYR A 59 -2.64 3.76 -12.61
C TYR A 59 -2.48 5.26 -12.39
N ASP A 60 -3.62 5.95 -12.29
CA ASP A 60 -3.71 7.41 -12.19
C ASP A 60 -4.09 7.88 -10.76
N GLY A 61 -4.11 6.96 -9.79
CA GLY A 61 -4.39 7.28 -8.38
C GLY A 61 -3.18 7.82 -7.64
N LYS A 62 -3.31 7.94 -6.31
CA LYS A 62 -2.22 8.39 -5.42
C LYS A 62 -0.95 7.54 -5.57
N PRO A 63 0.26 8.13 -5.45
CA PRO A 63 1.49 7.36 -5.38
C PRO A 63 1.39 6.24 -4.33
N VAL A 64 1.92 5.05 -4.64
CA VAL A 64 1.87 3.89 -3.73
C VAL A 64 2.47 4.21 -2.35
N THR A 65 3.47 5.07 -2.30
CA THR A 65 4.08 5.59 -1.07
C THR A 65 3.04 6.36 -0.23
N ASP A 66 2.28 7.26 -0.84
CA ASP A 66 1.27 8.04 -0.12
C ASP A 66 0.07 7.17 0.31
N LEU A 67 -0.21 6.11 -0.45
CA LEU A 67 -1.29 5.17 -0.18
C LEU A 67 -0.95 4.19 0.96
N LEU A 68 0.25 3.61 0.96
CA LEU A 68 0.63 2.52 1.87
C LEU A 68 1.55 2.93 3.01
N SER A 69 2.39 3.95 2.88
CA SER A 69 3.28 4.39 3.98
C SER A 69 2.53 4.88 5.23
N PRO A 70 1.32 5.48 5.15
CA PRO A 70 0.55 5.77 6.36
C PRO A 70 0.07 4.50 7.10
N LEU A 71 -0.05 3.37 6.39
CA LEU A 71 -0.48 2.10 6.95
C LEU A 71 0.70 1.23 7.40
N CYS A 72 1.83 1.33 6.71
CA CYS A 72 3.04 0.52 6.92
C CYS A 72 4.21 1.44 7.25
N ASP A 73 4.56 1.51 8.53
CA ASP A 73 5.65 2.34 9.05
C ASP A 73 6.98 1.59 9.15
N CYS A 74 6.95 0.25 9.16
CA CYS A 74 8.11 -0.61 9.30
C CYS A 74 7.92 -1.94 8.54
N ASP A 75 9.02 -2.70 8.44
CA ASP A 75 9.07 -3.98 7.74
C ASP A 75 8.10 -5.03 8.29
N ASP A 76 7.93 -5.10 9.61
CA ASP A 76 7.07 -6.11 10.23
C ASP A 76 5.59 -5.81 9.95
N VAL A 77 5.18 -4.54 10.01
CA VAL A 77 3.83 -4.11 9.66
C VAL A 77 3.56 -4.32 8.16
N TYR A 78 4.55 -4.03 7.30
CA TYR A 78 4.46 -4.29 5.87
C TYR A 78 4.26 -5.78 5.55
N ARG A 79 5.04 -6.67 6.17
CA ARG A 79 4.88 -8.13 6.00
C ARG A 79 3.50 -8.60 6.44
N ARG A 80 3.05 -8.11 7.60
CA ARG A 80 1.72 -8.43 8.14
C ARG A 80 0.59 -7.95 7.23
N PHE A 81 0.76 -6.80 6.60
CA PHE A 81 -0.17 -6.29 5.60
C PHE A 81 -0.24 -7.21 4.37
N VAL A 82 0.92 -7.67 3.87
CA VAL A 82 0.99 -8.64 2.77
C VAL A 82 0.31 -9.95 3.16
N ASP A 83 0.47 -10.42 4.38
CA ASP A 83 -0.21 -11.64 4.86
C ASP A 83 -1.73 -11.48 4.87
N HIS A 84 -2.26 -10.32 5.29
CA HIS A 84 -3.69 -10.05 5.20
C HIS A 84 -4.18 -10.00 3.75
N LEU A 85 -3.39 -9.41 2.83
CA LEU A 85 -3.71 -9.40 1.40
C LEU A 85 -3.78 -10.81 0.81
N VAL A 86 -2.76 -11.63 1.06
CA VAL A 86 -2.72 -13.04 0.65
C VAL A 86 -3.93 -13.80 1.20
N ALA A 87 -4.19 -13.65 2.51
CA ALA A 87 -5.25 -14.37 3.19
C ALA A 87 -6.65 -14.03 2.66
N VAL A 88 -6.84 -12.85 2.07
CA VAL A 88 -8.14 -12.41 1.55
C VAL A 88 -8.27 -12.65 0.06
N LEU A 89 -7.26 -12.30 -0.74
CA LEU A 89 -7.33 -12.41 -2.21
C LEU A 89 -7.19 -13.85 -2.70
N LEU A 90 -6.50 -14.70 -1.95
CA LEU A 90 -6.22 -16.08 -2.32
C LEU A 90 -6.94 -17.07 -1.38
N HIS A 91 -7.92 -16.60 -0.59
CA HIS A 91 -8.67 -17.46 0.31
C HIS A 91 -9.40 -18.56 -0.46
N GLY A 92 -9.04 -19.82 -0.19
CA GLY A 92 -9.67 -20.99 -0.78
C GLY A 92 -9.00 -21.52 -2.06
N ASP A 93 -8.03 -20.80 -2.62
CA ASP A 93 -7.20 -21.28 -3.73
C ASP A 93 -5.84 -21.69 -3.15
N GLN A 94 -5.58 -23.00 -3.00
CA GLN A 94 -4.27 -23.53 -2.52
C GLN A 94 -3.17 -23.40 -3.59
N ASN A 95 -3.24 -22.36 -4.41
CA ASN A 95 -2.31 -22.16 -5.49
C ASN A 95 -1.08 -21.40 -4.98
N GLU A 96 -0.09 -22.16 -4.52
CA GLU A 96 1.20 -21.65 -4.05
C GLU A 96 1.89 -20.73 -5.09
N GLU A 97 1.64 -20.94 -6.39
CA GLU A 97 2.17 -20.08 -7.46
C GLU A 97 1.59 -18.66 -7.37
N ASN A 98 0.28 -18.53 -7.12
CA ASN A 98 -0.39 -17.24 -7.02
C ASN A 98 0.06 -16.47 -5.78
N GLU A 99 0.26 -17.18 -4.67
CA GLU A 99 0.81 -16.59 -3.45
C GLU A 99 2.24 -16.08 -3.67
N ALA A 100 3.11 -16.90 -4.27
CA ALA A 100 4.48 -16.51 -4.58
C ALA A 100 4.52 -15.30 -5.53
N GLU A 101 3.66 -15.26 -6.54
CA GLU A 101 3.54 -14.12 -7.47
C GLU A 101 3.09 -12.84 -6.75
N LEU A 102 2.06 -12.92 -5.90
CA LEU A 102 1.57 -11.80 -5.09
C LEU A 102 2.66 -11.27 -4.14
N ARG A 103 3.33 -12.16 -3.41
CA ARG A 103 4.43 -11.79 -2.51
C ARG A 103 5.59 -11.14 -3.25
N SER A 104 5.93 -11.64 -4.44
CA SER A 104 6.97 -11.06 -5.30
C SER A 104 6.60 -9.67 -5.83
N LEU A 105 5.32 -9.44 -6.17
CA LEU A 105 4.81 -8.12 -6.52
C LEU A 105 4.96 -7.13 -5.35
N MET A 106 4.57 -7.54 -4.14
CA MET A 106 4.68 -6.72 -2.95
C MET A 106 6.14 -6.46 -2.57
N GLU A 107 7.03 -7.44 -2.64
CA GLU A 107 8.44 -7.24 -2.31
C GLU A 107 9.12 -6.17 -3.20
N ARG A 108 8.70 -6.05 -4.47
CA ARG A 108 9.17 -4.98 -5.37
C ARG A 108 8.66 -3.60 -4.97
N LEU A 109 7.51 -3.51 -4.30
CA LEU A 109 6.94 -2.26 -3.81
C LEU A 109 7.51 -1.82 -2.47
N ARG A 110 7.96 -2.78 -1.65
CA ARG A 110 8.54 -2.55 -0.32
C ARG A 110 9.50 -1.35 -0.22
N PRO A 111 10.53 -1.18 -1.09
CA PRO A 111 11.42 -0.03 -1.00
C PRO A 111 10.70 1.30 -1.27
N HIS A 112 9.63 1.32 -2.04
CA HIS A 112 8.86 2.54 -2.31
C HIS A 112 7.90 2.90 -1.18
N VAL A 113 7.46 1.91 -0.39
CA VAL A 113 6.55 2.10 0.75
C VAL A 113 7.32 2.43 2.03
N LEU A 114 8.46 1.79 2.26
CA LEU A 114 9.24 1.93 3.48
C LEU A 114 10.42 2.90 3.36
N ALA A 115 10.68 3.45 2.16
CA ALA A 115 11.72 4.46 2.03
C ALA A 115 11.42 5.65 2.95
N PRO A 116 12.41 6.14 3.70
CA PRO A 116 12.24 7.34 4.50
C PRO A 116 11.83 8.47 3.57
N ARG A 117 10.69 9.11 3.86
CA ARG A 117 10.27 10.30 3.12
C ARG A 117 11.40 11.32 3.27
N PRO A 118 11.91 11.90 2.16
CA PRO A 118 12.90 12.96 2.27
C PRO A 118 12.32 14.04 3.16
N THR A 119 12.93 14.24 4.33
CA THR A 119 12.49 15.25 5.28
C THR A 119 12.64 16.59 4.58
N ALA A 120 11.58 17.40 4.56
CA ALA A 120 11.67 18.73 3.97
C ALA A 120 12.88 19.44 4.61
N PRO A 121 13.79 20.02 3.81
CA PRO A 121 14.97 20.68 4.35
C PRO A 121 14.48 21.74 5.35
N VAL A 122 14.92 21.61 6.60
CA VAL A 122 14.70 22.65 7.60
C VAL A 122 15.42 23.88 7.06
N LEU A 123 14.66 24.90 6.65
CA LEU A 123 15.19 26.21 6.34
C LEU A 123 15.75 26.81 7.63
N VAL A 124 17.00 26.50 7.93
CA VAL A 124 17.79 27.19 8.94
C VAL A 124 18.12 28.55 8.34
N TYR A 125 17.25 29.53 8.56
CA TYR A 125 17.55 30.90 8.19
C TYR A 125 18.79 31.35 8.99
N SER A 126 19.85 31.57 8.21
CA SER A 126 20.98 32.47 8.35
C SER A 126 21.13 33.24 9.66
N VAL A 127 22.32 33.12 10.25
CA VAL A 127 22.89 33.97 11.30
C VAL A 127 22.51 35.43 11.08
N ASP A 128 21.85 36.05 12.06
CA ASP A 128 21.61 37.49 12.11
C ASP A 128 22.93 38.23 11.95
N ASN A 129 23.07 38.95 10.84
CA ASN A 129 24.28 39.66 10.46
C ASN A 129 24.33 41.05 11.13
N ASP A 130 24.04 41.12 12.44
CA ASP A 130 23.83 42.39 13.17
C ASP A 130 24.90 42.67 14.25
N GLN A 131 26.06 42.01 14.20
CA GLN A 131 27.15 42.23 15.17
C GLN A 131 28.49 42.72 14.59
N LEU A 132 28.51 43.25 13.36
CA LEU A 132 29.74 43.79 12.75
C LEU A 132 29.78 45.33 12.63
N ARG A 133 29.04 46.06 13.47
CA ARG A 133 29.18 47.51 13.61
C ARG A 133 29.09 47.95 15.08
N ALA A 134 30.23 47.86 15.78
CA ALA A 134 30.53 48.69 16.93
C ALA A 134 32.02 49.08 16.86
#